data_AF-A0A356MKX1-F1
#
_entry.id   AF-A0A356MKX1-F1
#
_cell.length_a   1.000
_cell.length_b   1.000
_cell.length_c   1.000
_cell.angle_alpha   90.00
_cell.angle_beta   90.00
_cell.angle_gamma   90.00
#
_symmetry.space_group_name_H-M   'P 1'
#
loop_
_entity.id
_entity.type
_entity.pdbx_description
1 polymer ?
#
loop_
_entity_poly.entity_id
_entity_poly.type
_entity_poly.pdbx_seq_one_letter_code
_entity_poly.pdbx_strand_id
1 'polypeptide(L)'
;LELDLETKNLNIMRGVDIRNLNAVLDDKVNKVIVVYNDGTNYKIGELGNFGKVYDTALPKCWQSPLSDFGYPEKYKIIKEIYLKSKSPLSITIRTESNSKTFKLTPKNGIATLKTIIKGKLIAVDFESSEDIVEISNPTIIMGLV
;
A
#
# COMPACT_ATOMS: atom_id res chain seq x y z
N LEU A 1 -9.93 -12.38 -3.91
CA LEU A 1 -11.38 -12.23 -4.14
C LEU A 1 -12.01 -12.28 -2.76
N GLU A 2 -12.39 -11.12 -2.24
CA GLU A 2 -12.90 -10.94 -0.89
C GLU A 2 -14.36 -10.50 -1.01
N LEU A 3 -15.28 -11.26 -0.44
CA LEU A 3 -16.68 -10.89 -0.39
C LEU A 3 -16.99 -10.52 1.05
N ASP A 4 -17.21 -9.23 1.28
CA ASP A 4 -17.77 -8.76 2.53
C ASP A 4 -19.26 -9.10 2.55
N LEU A 5 -19.64 -10.04 3.41
CA LEU A 5 -21.02 -10.54 3.51
C LEU A 5 -21.95 -9.53 4.19
N GLU A 6 -21.42 -8.59 4.97
CA GLU A 6 -22.18 -7.58 5.69
C GLU A 6 -22.50 -6.39 4.77
N THR A 7 -21.50 -5.91 4.03
CA THR A 7 -21.71 -4.82 3.06
C THR A 7 -22.12 -5.29 1.66
N LYS A 8 -22.07 -6.61 1.40
CA LYS A 8 -22.21 -7.24 0.08
C LYS A 8 -21.18 -6.74 -0.95
N ASN A 9 -20.11 -6.09 -0.51
CA ASN A 9 -19.07 -5.61 -1.40
C ASN A 9 -18.16 -6.76 -1.80
N LEU A 10 -18.06 -6.98 -3.10
CA LEU A 10 -17.14 -7.93 -3.70
C LEU A 10 -15.87 -7.19 -4.12
N ASN A 11 -14.81 -7.35 -3.33
CA ASN A 11 -13.50 -6.80 -3.64
C ASN A 11 -12.67 -7.83 -4.41
N ILE A 12 -12.60 -7.64 -5.73
CA ILE A 12 -11.75 -8.45 -6.60
C ILE A 12 -10.37 -7.80 -6.64
N MET A 13 -9.48 -8.17 -5.72
CA MET A 13 -8.05 -7.96 -5.91
C MET A 13 -7.58 -8.85 -7.07
N ARG A 14 -7.46 -8.29 -8.26
CA ARG A 14 -6.73 -8.89 -9.37
C ARG A 14 -5.40 -8.18 -9.49
N GLY A 15 -4.31 -8.94 -9.35
CA GLY A 15 -3.03 -8.50 -9.87
C GLY A 15 -3.07 -8.45 -11.41
N VAL A 16 -1.91 -8.17 -12.02
CA VAL A 16 -1.78 -8.27 -13.48
C VAL A 16 -1.96 -9.73 -13.89
N ASP A 17 -2.93 -10.00 -14.77
CA ASP A 17 -3.18 -11.31 -15.36
C ASP A 17 -2.15 -11.55 -16.48
N ILE A 18 -1.09 -12.27 -16.13
CA ILE A 18 0.05 -12.54 -17.00
C ILE A 18 -0.16 -13.89 -17.68
N ARG A 19 -0.23 -13.88 -19.00
CA ARG A 19 -0.34 -15.08 -19.83
C ARG A 19 1.01 -15.68 -20.20
N ASN A 20 2.00 -14.82 -20.47
CA ASN A 20 3.33 -15.26 -20.87
C ASN A 20 4.39 -14.25 -20.43
N LEU A 21 5.58 -14.75 -20.11
CA LEU A 21 6.78 -14.00 -19.76
C LEU A 21 7.93 -14.56 -20.59
N ASN A 22 8.59 -13.71 -21.37
CA ASN A 22 9.72 -14.12 -22.19
C ASN A 22 10.88 -13.13 -22.04
N ALA A 23 12.08 -13.67 -21.84
CA ALA A 23 13.30 -12.88 -21.84
C ALA A 23 13.76 -12.67 -23.29
N VAL A 24 13.98 -11.41 -23.68
CA VAL A 24 14.63 -11.06 -24.93
C VAL A 24 16.08 -10.71 -24.60
N LEU A 25 16.97 -11.57 -25.08
CA LEU A 25 18.42 -11.43 -24.93
C LEU A 25 19.00 -11.19 -26.33
N ASP A 26 19.53 -10.00 -26.54
CA ASP A 26 20.26 -9.59 -27.72
C ASP A 26 21.52 -8.83 -27.27
N ASP A 27 22.54 -8.76 -28.13
CA ASP A 27 23.84 -8.13 -27.81
C ASP A 27 23.70 -6.68 -27.31
N LYS A 28 22.57 -6.03 -27.62
CA LYS A 28 22.26 -4.65 -27.26
C LYS A 28 21.09 -4.50 -26.29
N VAL A 29 20.32 -5.56 -26.03
CA VAL A 29 19.06 -5.47 -25.28
C VAL A 29 18.88 -6.70 -24.39
N ASN A 30 18.73 -6.45 -23.09
CA ASN A 30 18.31 -7.47 -22.12
C ASN A 30 17.02 -6.99 -21.46
N LYS A 31 15.89 -7.58 -21.86
CA LYS A 31 14.55 -7.15 -21.39
C LYS A 31 13.66 -8.35 -21.12
N VAL A 32 12.67 -8.16 -20.26
CA VAL A 32 11.59 -9.14 -20.03
C VAL A 32 10.32 -8.58 -20.66
N ILE A 33 9.75 -9.34 -21.60
CA ILE A 33 8.48 -9.03 -22.25
C ILE A 33 7.39 -9.84 -21.59
N VAL A 34 6.26 -9.18 -21.32
CA VAL A 34 5.08 -9.77 -20.70
C VAL A 34 3.88 -9.66 -21.63
N VAL A 35 3.13 -10.75 -21.78
CA VAL A 35 1.80 -10.76 -22.37
C VAL A 35 0.81 -10.75 -21.23
N TYR A 36 0.02 -9.68 -21.11
CA TYR A 36 -0.92 -9.50 -20.01
C TYR A 36 -2.30 -9.11 -20.50
N ASN A 37 -3.32 -9.42 -19.71
CA ASN A 37 -4.69 -9.04 -19.98
C ASN A 37 -4.99 -7.67 -19.34
N ASP A 38 -5.44 -6.71 -20.14
CA ASP A 38 -5.82 -5.37 -19.66
C ASP A 38 -7.30 -5.27 -19.23
N GLY A 39 -7.99 -6.41 -19.16
CA GLY A 39 -9.42 -6.50 -18.86
C GLY A 39 -10.30 -6.62 -20.12
N THR A 40 -9.76 -6.26 -21.30
CA THR A 40 -10.47 -6.39 -22.58
C THR A 40 -9.73 -7.30 -23.55
N ASN A 41 -8.41 -7.11 -23.70
CA ASN A 41 -7.56 -7.83 -24.63
C ASN A 41 -6.20 -8.19 -24.02
N TYR A 42 -5.51 -9.13 -24.65
CA TYR A 42 -4.12 -9.41 -24.34
C TYR A 42 -3.21 -8.39 -25.03
N LYS A 43 -2.36 -7.72 -24.25
CA LYS A 43 -1.37 -6.75 -24.69
C LYS A 43 0.04 -7.25 -24.40
N ILE A 44 1.00 -6.70 -25.14
CA ILE A 44 2.43 -6.94 -24.95
C ILE A 44 3.02 -5.70 -24.28
N GLY A 45 3.83 -5.92 -23.24
CA GLY A 45 4.55 -4.86 -22.53
C GLY A 45 5.95 -5.29 -22.12
N GLU A 46 6.80 -4.33 -21.83
CA GLU A 46 8.08 -4.55 -21.17
C GLU A 46 7.89 -4.51 -19.66
N LEU A 47 8.43 -5.48 -18.95
CA LEU A 47 8.46 -5.47 -17.49
C LEU A 47 9.63 -4.60 -17.04
N GLY A 48 9.30 -3.43 -16.52
CA GLY A 48 10.25 -2.49 -15.92
C GLY A 48 10.28 -2.57 -14.39
N ASN A 49 11.18 -1.80 -13.79
CA ASN A 49 11.30 -1.64 -12.34
C ASN A 49 10.51 -0.42 -11.80
N PHE A 50 9.46 -0.03 -12.51
CA PHE A 50 8.61 1.12 -12.19
C PHE A 50 7.19 0.66 -11.88
N GLY A 51 6.50 1.35 -10.98
CA GLY A 51 5.13 1.01 -10.57
C GLY A 51 4.05 1.52 -11.53
N LYS A 52 4.28 1.48 -12.84
CA LYS A 52 3.36 1.99 -13.87
C LYS A 52 2.87 0.90 -14.80
N VAL A 53 1.72 1.15 -15.40
CA VAL A 53 1.29 0.49 -16.64
C VAL A 53 1.32 1.56 -17.73
N TYR A 54 2.25 1.42 -18.68
CA TYR A 54 2.58 2.47 -19.64
C TYR A 54 2.87 3.81 -18.94
N ASP A 55 2.12 4.86 -19.27
CA ASP A 55 2.30 6.20 -18.69
C ASP A 55 1.48 6.43 -17.41
N THR A 56 0.72 5.44 -16.95
CA THR A 56 -0.15 5.59 -15.77
C THR A 56 0.45 4.94 -14.53
N ALA A 57 0.68 5.73 -13.49
CA ALA A 57 1.08 5.24 -12.17
C ALA A 57 -0.06 4.44 -11.53
N LEU A 58 0.23 3.20 -11.10
CA LEU A 58 -0.73 2.43 -10.30
C LEU A 58 -0.70 2.90 -8.83
N PRO A 59 -1.80 2.78 -8.06
CA PRO A 59 -1.75 3.03 -6.62
C PRO A 59 -0.93 1.94 -5.92
N LYS A 60 -0.04 2.34 -5.01
CA LYS A 60 0.78 1.42 -4.19
C LYS A 60 0.17 1.44 -2.82
N CYS A 61 -0.39 0.31 -2.40
CA CYS A 61 -1.11 0.20 -1.16
C CYS A 61 -0.54 -0.93 -0.31
N TRP A 62 -0.38 -0.67 0.98
CA TRP A 62 -0.17 -1.68 2.00
C TRP A 62 -1.21 -1.46 3.10
N GLN A 63 -1.90 -2.53 3.48
CA GLN A 63 -2.93 -2.47 4.51
C GLN A 63 -2.61 -3.49 5.58
N SER A 64 -2.72 -3.07 6.84
CA SER A 64 -2.62 -4.02 7.95
C SER A 64 -4.01 -4.49 8.40
N PRO A 65 -4.11 -5.71 8.94
CA PRO A 65 -5.32 -6.13 9.63
C PRO A 65 -5.53 -5.28 10.89
N LEU A 66 -6.77 -5.23 11.36
CA LEU A 66 -7.07 -4.74 12.71
C LEU A 66 -6.34 -5.63 13.72
N SER A 67 -5.47 -5.04 14.55
CA SER A 67 -4.69 -5.75 15.56
C SER A 67 -4.89 -5.13 16.94
N ASP A 68 -4.85 -5.98 17.96
CA ASP A 68 -4.83 -5.57 19.36
C ASP A 68 -3.42 -5.26 19.88
N PHE A 69 -2.39 -5.40 19.04
CA PHE A 69 -0.97 -5.20 19.37
C PHE A 69 -0.53 -5.92 20.66
N GLY A 70 -1.13 -7.07 20.96
CA GLY A 70 -0.81 -7.90 22.14
C GLY A 70 -1.46 -7.44 23.44
N TYR A 71 -2.38 -6.47 23.40
CA TYR A 71 -3.09 -5.96 24.58
C TYR A 71 -4.60 -6.06 24.39
N PRO A 72 -5.20 -7.25 24.50
CA PRO A 72 -6.64 -7.44 24.28
C PRO A 72 -7.48 -6.57 25.23
N GLU A 73 -8.63 -6.09 24.76
CA GLU A 73 -9.61 -5.27 25.48
C GLU A 73 -9.13 -3.92 26.04
N LYS A 74 -7.84 -3.58 25.92
CA LYS A 74 -7.28 -2.29 26.34
C LYS A 74 -7.33 -1.27 25.21
N TYR A 75 -7.70 -0.03 25.56
CA TYR A 75 -7.59 1.09 24.65
C TYR A 75 -6.11 1.43 24.42
N LYS A 76 -5.72 1.51 23.15
CA LYS A 76 -4.43 2.09 22.75
C LYS A 76 -4.66 3.47 22.16
N ILE A 77 -3.67 4.32 22.31
CA ILE A 77 -3.56 5.59 21.61
C ILE A 77 -2.33 5.55 20.71
N ILE A 78 -2.49 5.78 19.41
CA ILE A 78 -1.35 6.08 18.53
C ILE A 78 -0.92 7.50 18.85
N LYS A 79 0.30 7.66 19.39
CA LYS A 79 0.90 8.97 19.67
C LYS A 79 1.65 9.50 18.45
N GLU A 80 2.39 8.61 17.81
CA GLU A 80 3.26 8.97 16.70
C GLU A 80 3.50 7.78 15.77
N ILE A 81 3.54 8.06 14.46
CA ILE A 81 4.01 7.13 13.44
C ILE A 81 5.15 7.84 12.71
N TYR A 82 6.28 7.18 12.54
CA TYR A 82 7.34 7.68 11.69
C TYR A 82 7.91 6.58 10.81
N LEU A 83 8.27 6.96 9.59
CA LEU A 83 8.86 6.09 8.58
C LEU A 83 9.78 6.90 7.67
N LYS A 84 10.71 6.22 7.01
CA LYS A 84 11.45 6.81 5.90
C LYS A 84 10.65 6.61 4.63
N SER A 85 10.49 7.68 3.86
CA SER A 85 9.88 7.61 2.54
C SER A 85 10.55 8.58 1.59
N LYS A 86 10.79 8.15 0.35
CA LYS A 86 11.26 9.04 -0.73
C LYS A 86 10.12 9.78 -1.43
N SER A 87 8.88 9.35 -1.21
CA SER A 87 7.70 9.79 -1.97
C SER A 87 6.58 10.25 -1.04
N PRO A 88 5.75 11.23 -1.45
CA PRO A 88 4.51 11.55 -0.76
C PRO A 88 3.63 10.31 -0.56
N LEU A 89 2.97 10.23 0.60
CA LEU A 89 2.07 9.13 0.92
C LEU A 89 0.90 9.58 1.79
N SER A 90 -0.18 8.82 1.76
CA SER A 90 -1.26 8.86 2.76
C SER A 90 -1.08 7.75 3.78
N ILE A 91 -1.27 8.09 5.05
CA ILE A 91 -1.42 7.14 6.15
C ILE A 91 -2.89 7.15 6.57
N THR A 92 -3.54 5.99 6.51
CA THR A 92 -4.89 5.81 7.05
C THR A 92 -4.80 5.00 8.34
N ILE A 93 -5.38 5.53 9.41
CA ILE A 93 -5.49 4.81 10.69
C ILE A 93 -6.96 4.41 10.85
N ARG A 94 -7.20 3.11 10.92
CA ARG A 94 -8.50 2.51 11.16
C ARG A 94 -8.57 1.95 12.57
N THR A 95 -9.71 2.14 13.22
CA THR A 95 -10.06 1.51 14.49
C THR A 95 -11.35 0.72 14.31
N GLU A 96 -11.80 0.02 15.34
CA GLU A 96 -13.10 -0.66 15.35
C GLU A 96 -14.30 0.27 15.10
N SER A 97 -14.14 1.58 15.26
CA SER A 97 -15.23 2.56 15.22
C SER A 97 -15.00 3.74 14.28
N ASN A 98 -13.76 3.98 13.84
CA ASN A 98 -13.44 5.18 13.08
C ASN A 98 -12.30 4.94 12.09
N SER A 99 -12.20 5.80 11.07
CA SER A 99 -11.10 5.82 10.11
C SER A 99 -10.69 7.26 9.87
N LYS A 100 -9.38 7.52 9.82
CA LYS A 100 -8.84 8.84 9.52
C LYS A 100 -7.60 8.75 8.65
N THR A 101 -7.62 9.49 7.53
CA THR A 101 -6.53 9.56 6.56
C THR A 101 -5.75 10.87 6.70
N PHE A 102 -4.43 10.77 6.62
CA PHE A 102 -3.49 11.88 6.69
C PHE A 102 -2.57 11.86 5.47
N LYS A 103 -2.49 12.96 4.74
CA LYS A 103 -1.53 13.12 3.64
C LYS A 103 -0.23 13.69 4.19
N LEU A 104 0.89 13.04 3.86
CA LEU A 104 2.22 13.41 4.34
C LEU A 104 3.18 13.57 3.17
N THR A 105 3.94 14.65 3.21
CA THR A 105 5.11 14.85 2.36
C THR A 105 6.35 14.68 3.22
N PRO A 106 7.22 13.68 2.94
CA PRO A 106 8.42 13.45 3.73
C PRO A 106 9.34 14.68 3.75
N LYS A 107 9.88 15.02 4.91
CA LYS A 107 10.92 16.06 5.07
C LYS A 107 12.25 15.37 5.33
N ASN A 108 13.28 15.66 4.53
CA ASN A 108 14.57 14.98 4.58
C ASN A 108 14.45 13.44 4.52
N GLY A 109 13.50 12.93 3.72
CA GLY A 109 13.24 11.50 3.58
C GLY A 109 12.51 10.85 4.76
N ILE A 110 11.99 11.63 5.73
CA ILE A 110 11.26 11.14 6.89
C ILE A 110 9.83 11.70 6.88
N ALA A 111 8.84 10.81 6.96
CA ALA A 111 7.46 11.18 7.20
C ALA A 111 7.11 10.89 8.67
N THR A 112 6.60 11.91 9.36
CA THR A 112 6.19 11.84 10.77
C THR A 112 4.75 12.30 10.90
N LEU A 113 3.93 11.49 11.57
CA LEU A 113 2.55 11.76 11.89
C LEU A 113 2.36 11.71 13.40
N LYS A 114 2.00 12.85 14.00
CA LYS A 114 1.53 12.92 15.39
C LYS A 114 0.02 12.94 15.41
N THR A 115 -0.57 12.07 16.21
CA THR A 115 -2.03 11.94 16.31
C THR A 115 -2.40 11.44 17.70
N ILE A 116 -3.70 11.38 17.98
CA ILE A 116 -4.26 10.91 19.26
C ILE A 116 -5.43 9.95 19.00
N ILE A 117 -5.37 9.20 17.91
CA ILE A 117 -6.41 8.22 17.56
C ILE A 117 -6.36 7.07 18.56
N LYS A 118 -7.54 6.71 19.06
CA LYS A 118 -7.73 5.68 20.08
C LYS A 118 -8.61 4.56 19.56
N GLY A 119 -8.27 3.34 19.93
CA GLY A 119 -9.06 2.14 19.63
C GLY A 119 -8.57 0.94 20.42
N LYS A 120 -9.43 -0.05 20.61
CA LYS A 120 -9.04 -1.38 21.10
C LYS A 120 -8.35 -2.17 20.01
N LEU A 121 -8.83 -2.04 18.77
CA LEU A 121 -8.23 -2.64 17.58
C LEU A 121 -7.77 -1.52 16.66
N ILE A 122 -6.56 -1.62 16.14
CA ILE A 122 -5.96 -0.58 15.31
C ILE A 122 -5.35 -1.23 14.07
N ALA A 123 -5.61 -0.60 12.93
CA ALA A 123 -4.99 -0.87 11.64
C ALA A 123 -4.35 0.42 11.12
N VAL A 124 -3.22 0.26 10.45
CA VAL A 124 -2.50 1.32 9.74
C VAL A 124 -2.33 0.90 8.29
N ASP A 125 -2.72 1.77 7.37
CA ASP A 125 -2.58 1.56 5.94
C ASP A 125 -1.73 2.68 5.34
N PHE A 126 -0.92 2.34 4.35
CA PHE A 126 -0.11 3.26 3.58
C PHE A 126 -0.55 3.23 2.12
N GLU A 127 -0.65 4.39 1.50
CA GLU A 127 -0.98 4.53 0.09
C GLU A 127 -0.14 5.62 -0.57
N SER A 128 0.31 5.38 -1.79
CA SER A 128 0.97 6.39 -2.63
C SER A 128 0.60 6.18 -4.09
N SER A 129 0.41 7.28 -4.82
CA SER A 129 0.12 7.28 -6.26
C SER A 129 1.35 7.60 -7.12
N GLU A 130 2.53 7.70 -6.49
CA GLU A 130 3.76 8.04 -7.18
C GLU A 130 4.33 6.84 -7.95
N ASP A 131 5.14 7.13 -8.97
CA ASP A 131 5.71 6.14 -9.89
C ASP A 131 6.65 5.16 -9.21
N ILE A 132 7.54 5.72 -8.39
CA ILE A 132 8.56 5.03 -7.61
C ILE A 132 8.22 5.33 -6.15
N VAL A 133 7.93 4.29 -5.40
CA VAL A 133 7.55 4.37 -4.00
C VAL A 133 8.52 3.53 -3.19
N GLU A 134 9.29 4.18 -2.34
CA GLU A 134 10.18 3.53 -1.38
C GLU A 134 9.77 3.96 0.02
N ILE A 135 9.15 3.03 0.75
CA ILE A 135 8.68 3.22 2.12
C ILE A 135 9.38 2.19 3.01
N SER A 136 10.02 2.63 4.09
CA SER A 136 10.59 1.73 5.08
C SER A 136 9.52 1.16 6.02
N ASN A 137 9.89 0.12 6.77
CA ASN A 137 9.08 -0.36 7.89
C ASN A 137 8.74 0.81 8.83
N PRO A 138 7.45 1.03 9.14
CA PRO A 138 7.03 2.11 10.02
C PRO A 138 7.34 1.77 11.47
N THR A 139 7.69 2.78 12.25
CA THR A 139 7.71 2.67 13.71
C THR A 139 6.48 3.39 14.27
N ILE A 140 5.69 2.66 15.06
CA ILE A 140 4.45 3.15 15.66
C ILE A 140 4.66 3.24 17.17
N ILE A 141 4.57 4.46 17.71
CA ILE A 141 4.63 4.72 19.14
C ILE A 141 3.20 4.78 19.68
N MET A 142 2.89 3.84 20.58
CA MET A 142 1.58 3.74 21.21
C MET A 142 1.67 3.94 22.73
N GLY A 143 0.57 4.38 23.32
CA GLY A 143 0.33 4.31 24.76
C GLY A 143 -0.87 3.44 25.07
N LEU A 144 -0.84 2.76 26.21
CA LEU A 144 -2.04 2.18 26.80
C LEU A 144 -2.79 3.27 27.58
N VAL A 145 -4.11 3.25 27.49
CA VAL A 145 -5.03 4.15 28.20
C VAL A 145 -5.95 3.34 29.09
#